data_AF-A0A4U3MKP8-F1
#
_entry.id   AF-A0A4U3MKP8-F1
#
_cell.length_a   1.000
_cell.length_b   1.000
_cell.length_c   1.000
_cell.angle_alpha   90.00
_cell.angle_beta   90.00
_cell.angle_gamma   90.00
#
_symmetry.space_group_name_H-M   'P 1'
#
loop_
_entity.id
_entity.type
_entity.pdbx_description
1 polymer ?
#
loop_
_entity_poly.entity_id
_entity_poly.type
_entity_poly.pdbx_seq_one_letter_code
_entity_poly.pdbx_strand_id
1 'polypeptide(L)'
;MAERQSRWRLPTGVYNPVVTGDGRRWRDYEKAAETPAPSLDPWPSQLPSRLPPTGDDWFDRAARPRPLEESRPYGVPGGLARPDPEAQRDLAEALSSRFPDPRGTWIRLINAEGPTDDPFRSTNAIDCALSVMSSWHGEPVVAAARQPEYDRVGKPVLSGEAGGVARAEQWLGHRFEYVGQGRRAYGVVAGRLRSAGHGAATVLITRWPQGGSHAWNAVNSLGEVLWIDAQRGHMAIEPPYENVTGVFCVVLDRAGQRV
;
A
#
# COMPACT_ATOMS: atom_id res chain seq x y z
N MET A 1 -29.71 -38.37 16.46
CA MET A 1 -29.68 -37.64 15.19
C MET A 1 -30.53 -36.39 15.34
N ALA A 2 -29.92 -35.21 15.20
CA ALA A 2 -30.59 -33.97 14.83
C ALA A 2 -29.49 -32.96 14.45
N GLU A 3 -29.30 -32.76 13.14
CA GLU A 3 -28.44 -31.71 12.59
C GLU A 3 -28.92 -30.34 13.05
N ARG A 4 -28.02 -29.51 13.57
CA ARG A 4 -28.20 -28.05 13.61
C ARG A 4 -27.24 -27.43 12.61
N GLN A 5 -27.73 -27.32 11.37
CA GLN A 5 -27.07 -26.62 10.28
C GLN A 5 -26.98 -25.12 10.59
N SER A 6 -25.77 -24.62 10.43
CA SER A 6 -25.38 -23.21 10.35
C SER A 6 -26.17 -22.48 9.28
N ARG A 7 -26.89 -21.41 9.64
CA ARG A 7 -27.44 -20.43 8.68
C ARG A 7 -27.44 -19.02 9.26
N TRP A 8 -26.29 -18.37 9.25
CA TRP A 8 -26.28 -16.91 9.12
C TRP A 8 -26.28 -16.58 7.63
N ARG A 9 -27.47 -16.48 7.05
CA ARG A 9 -27.66 -15.85 5.74
C ARG A 9 -27.70 -14.34 5.97
N LEU A 10 -26.77 -13.60 5.36
CA LEU A 10 -26.90 -12.15 5.26
C LEU A 10 -28.06 -11.81 4.30
N PRO A 11 -28.88 -10.79 4.58
CA PRO A 11 -29.92 -10.34 3.66
C PRO A 11 -29.31 -9.86 2.34
N THR A 12 -29.84 -10.34 1.22
CA THR A 12 -29.53 -9.81 -0.11
C THR A 12 -30.11 -8.40 -0.25
N GLY A 13 -29.26 -7.43 -0.57
CA GLY A 13 -29.70 -6.12 -1.09
C GLY A 13 -29.44 -4.89 -0.23
N VAL A 14 -28.80 -4.99 0.95
CA VAL A 14 -28.42 -3.79 1.73
C VAL A 14 -26.95 -3.47 1.53
N TYR A 15 -26.70 -2.61 0.54
CA TYR A 15 -25.47 -1.85 0.35
C TYR A 15 -25.25 -0.94 1.57
N ASN A 16 -24.11 -1.06 2.25
CA ASN A 16 -23.68 -0.14 3.31
C ASN A 16 -22.59 0.78 2.75
N PRO A 17 -22.93 1.96 2.21
CA PRO A 17 -21.92 2.93 1.80
C PRO A 17 -21.29 3.52 3.07
N VAL A 18 -20.00 3.29 3.26
CA VAL A 18 -19.22 4.04 4.26
C VAL A 18 -19.16 5.48 3.80
N VAL A 19 -20.04 6.34 4.30
CA VAL A 19 -19.99 7.77 4.06
C VAL A 19 -18.76 8.31 4.77
N THR A 20 -17.83 8.93 4.02
CA THR A 20 -16.72 9.69 4.62
C THR A 20 -17.28 10.83 5.46
N GLY A 21 -16.54 11.32 6.46
CA GLY A 21 -17.02 12.38 7.37
C GLY A 21 -17.48 13.69 6.69
N ASP A 22 -17.18 13.85 5.40
CA ASP A 22 -17.58 14.95 4.51
C ASP A 22 -18.82 14.65 3.63
N GLY A 23 -19.51 13.52 3.82
CA GLY A 23 -20.78 13.22 3.14
C GLY A 23 -20.68 12.59 1.74
N ARG A 24 -19.48 12.23 1.27
CA ARG A 24 -19.30 11.61 -0.07
C ARG A 24 -19.60 10.11 -0.04
N ARG A 25 -20.26 9.61 -1.11
CA ARG A 25 -20.63 8.19 -1.29
C ARG A 25 -19.63 7.51 -2.23
N TRP A 26 -19.12 6.33 -1.86
CA TRP A 26 -18.11 5.53 -2.61
C TRP A 26 -18.43 5.14 -4.07
N ARG A 27 -19.60 5.50 -4.60
CA ARG A 27 -20.05 5.14 -5.96
C ARG A 27 -19.21 5.75 -7.09
N ASP A 28 -18.38 6.74 -6.78
CA ASP A 28 -17.52 7.40 -7.78
C ASP A 28 -16.25 6.59 -8.08
N TYR A 29 -15.83 5.69 -7.19
CA TYR A 29 -14.65 4.83 -7.38
C TYR A 29 -14.94 3.58 -8.23
N GLU A 30 -16.14 3.01 -8.11
CA GLU A 30 -16.54 1.81 -8.87
C GLU A 30 -16.60 2.10 -10.38
N LYS A 31 -17.10 3.28 -10.76
CA LYS A 31 -17.20 3.70 -12.17
C LYS A 31 -15.85 3.98 -12.85
N ALA A 32 -14.79 4.22 -12.09
CA ALA A 32 -13.45 4.46 -12.63
C ALA A 32 -12.68 3.16 -12.93
N ALA A 33 -13.12 2.02 -12.38
CA ALA A 33 -12.46 0.71 -12.45
C ALA A 33 -13.11 -0.26 -13.47
N GLU A 34 -14.10 0.18 -14.24
CA GLU A 34 -14.89 -0.68 -15.16
C GLU A 34 -14.20 -1.01 -16.50
N THR A 35 -12.95 -0.63 -16.73
CA THR A 35 -12.21 -1.03 -17.94
C THR A 35 -11.63 -2.45 -17.76
N PRO A 36 -11.99 -3.43 -18.61
CA PRO A 36 -11.49 -4.80 -18.48
C PRO A 36 -9.97 -4.88 -18.74
N ALA A 37 -9.27 -5.67 -17.92
CA ALA A 37 -7.87 -6.01 -18.16
C ALA A 37 -7.72 -6.93 -19.40
N PRO A 38 -6.67 -6.78 -20.21
CA PRO A 38 -6.41 -7.66 -21.35
C PRO A 38 -6.12 -9.11 -20.89
N SER A 39 -6.51 -10.07 -21.74
CA SER A 39 -6.31 -11.51 -21.52
C SER A 39 -4.82 -11.88 -21.50
N LEU A 40 -4.42 -12.68 -20.51
CA LEU A 40 -3.05 -13.19 -20.34
C LEU A 40 -2.73 -14.33 -21.32
N ASP A 41 -1.62 -14.24 -22.04
CA ASP A 41 -1.03 -15.33 -22.82
C ASP A 41 -0.36 -16.41 -21.93
N PRO A 42 -0.19 -17.66 -22.40
CA PRO A 42 0.44 -18.72 -21.63
C PRO A 42 1.95 -18.53 -21.38
N TRP A 43 2.38 -19.01 -20.22
CA TRP A 43 3.70 -18.87 -19.57
C TRP A 43 4.89 -19.45 -20.36
N PRO A 44 6.05 -18.77 -20.46
CA PRO A 44 7.31 -19.35 -20.91
C PRO A 44 8.11 -20.04 -19.78
N SER A 45 8.58 -21.27 -20.04
CA SER A 45 9.10 -22.24 -19.07
C SER A 45 10.53 -22.00 -18.55
N GLN A 46 11.12 -20.80 -18.68
CA GLN A 46 12.53 -20.59 -18.31
C GLN A 46 12.75 -19.23 -17.61
N LEU A 47 13.35 -19.29 -16.42
CA LEU A 47 13.81 -18.12 -15.66
C LEU A 47 15.05 -17.51 -16.32
N PRO A 48 15.09 -16.19 -16.59
CA PRO A 48 16.29 -15.56 -17.13
C PRO A 48 17.37 -15.42 -16.04
N SER A 49 18.54 -15.96 -16.32
CA SER A 49 19.73 -16.04 -15.46
C SER A 49 20.62 -14.78 -15.48
N ARG A 50 20.06 -13.60 -15.79
CA ARG A 50 20.84 -12.36 -15.90
C ARG A 50 20.17 -11.22 -15.11
N LEU A 51 20.88 -10.70 -14.11
CA LEU A 51 20.52 -9.43 -13.46
C LEU A 51 20.45 -8.34 -14.56
N PRO A 52 19.34 -7.60 -14.68
CA PRO A 52 19.21 -6.54 -15.67
C PRO A 52 20.19 -5.40 -15.36
N PRO A 53 20.66 -4.67 -16.39
CA PRO A 53 21.66 -3.63 -16.23
C PRO A 53 21.20 -2.54 -15.24
N THR A 54 22.17 -1.96 -14.53
CA THR A 54 22.03 -0.69 -13.82
C THR A 54 21.77 0.40 -14.85
N GLY A 55 20.59 1.03 -14.86
CA GLY A 55 20.39 2.17 -15.76
C GLY A 55 18.99 2.70 -16.02
N ASP A 56 17.93 2.24 -15.35
CA ASP A 56 16.58 2.74 -15.69
C ASP A 56 15.58 2.61 -14.53
N ASP A 57 15.96 3.08 -13.34
CA ASP A 57 15.05 3.14 -12.20
C ASP A 57 14.03 4.28 -12.36
N TRP A 58 12.82 4.06 -11.83
CA TRP A 58 11.74 5.05 -11.82
C TRP A 58 12.17 6.43 -11.30
N PHE A 59 13.02 6.47 -10.26
CA PHE A 59 13.44 7.71 -9.60
C PHE A 59 14.64 8.39 -10.28
N ASP A 60 15.27 7.75 -11.27
CA ASP A 60 16.35 8.33 -12.07
C ASP A 60 15.82 9.00 -13.36
N ARG A 61 14.53 8.82 -13.67
CA ARG A 61 13.89 9.30 -14.90
C ARG A 61 13.41 10.75 -14.81
N ALA A 62 13.33 11.44 -15.94
CA ALA A 62 12.79 12.81 -16.00
C ALA A 62 11.32 12.90 -15.53
N ALA A 63 10.53 11.85 -15.74
CA ALA A 63 9.14 11.74 -15.30
C ALA A 63 8.98 11.12 -13.90
N ARG A 64 10.05 11.10 -13.08
CA ARG A 64 10.01 10.61 -11.70
C ARG A 64 8.95 11.32 -10.86
N PRO A 65 8.47 10.68 -9.77
CA PRO A 65 7.63 11.37 -8.81
C PRO A 65 8.42 12.47 -8.11
N ARG A 66 7.72 13.51 -7.66
CA ARG A 66 8.28 14.49 -6.73
C ARG A 66 8.65 13.79 -5.41
N PRO A 67 9.60 14.33 -4.63
CA PRO A 67 9.88 13.83 -3.30
C PRO A 67 8.58 13.65 -2.49
N LEU A 68 8.44 12.50 -1.82
CA LEU A 68 7.16 12.10 -1.22
C LEU A 68 6.65 13.14 -0.21
N GLU A 69 7.55 13.74 0.55
CA GLU A 69 7.25 14.78 1.52
C GLU A 69 6.58 16.02 0.93
N GLU A 70 6.83 16.35 -0.34
CA GLU A 70 6.18 17.48 -1.02
C GLU A 70 4.71 17.18 -1.38
N SER A 71 4.32 15.90 -1.44
CA SER A 71 2.94 15.51 -1.71
C SER A 71 2.03 15.60 -0.48
N ARG A 72 2.61 15.64 0.72
CA ARG A 72 1.88 15.43 1.97
C ARG A 72 1.09 16.68 2.39
N PRO A 73 -0.21 16.55 2.73
CA PRO A 73 -1.01 17.66 3.25
C PRO A 73 -0.68 17.92 4.73
N TYR A 74 0.42 18.61 5.00
CA TYR A 74 0.87 18.86 6.37
C TYR A 74 0.01 19.89 7.12
N GLY A 75 -0.30 19.62 8.40
CA GLY A 75 -0.87 20.60 9.31
C GLY A 75 -2.32 21.01 9.03
N VAL A 76 -3.02 20.29 8.15
CA VAL A 76 -4.43 20.55 7.82
C VAL A 76 -5.34 19.46 8.40
N PRO A 77 -6.64 19.75 8.65
CA PRO A 77 -7.61 18.73 9.05
C PRO A 77 -7.69 17.59 8.05
N GLY A 78 -7.70 16.35 8.53
CA GLY A 78 -7.59 15.16 7.71
C GLY A 78 -6.21 14.98 7.06
N GLY A 79 -5.22 15.79 7.41
CA GLY A 79 -3.86 15.79 6.87
C GLY A 79 -2.86 14.99 7.70
N LEU A 80 -1.57 15.24 7.48
CA LEU A 80 -0.44 14.54 8.10
C LEU A 80 0.36 15.48 9.01
N ALA A 81 1.01 14.91 10.03
CA ALA A 81 2.02 15.62 10.82
C ALA A 81 3.40 15.51 10.15
N ARG A 82 4.31 16.44 10.44
CA ARG A 82 5.70 16.29 9.97
C ARG A 82 6.37 15.13 10.73
N PRO A 83 7.08 14.21 10.04
CA PRO A 83 7.87 13.19 10.72
C PRO A 83 8.96 13.79 11.60
N ASP A 84 9.37 13.03 12.61
CA ASP A 84 10.55 13.35 13.43
C ASP A 84 11.82 13.31 12.56
N PRO A 85 12.63 14.40 12.54
CA PRO A 85 13.91 14.40 11.86
C PRO A 85 14.89 13.31 12.34
N GLU A 86 14.80 12.85 13.59
CA GLU A 86 15.65 11.77 14.10
C GLU A 86 15.28 10.42 13.47
N ALA A 87 14.01 10.05 13.49
CA ALA A 87 13.53 8.86 12.80
C ALA A 87 13.91 8.88 11.30
N GLN A 88 13.87 10.06 10.67
CA GLN A 88 14.29 10.23 9.28
C GLN A 88 15.79 9.96 9.06
N ARG A 89 16.65 10.33 10.02
CA ARG A 89 18.08 9.98 9.98
C ARG A 89 18.28 8.48 10.18
N ASP A 90 17.61 7.87 11.16
CA ASP A 90 17.72 6.44 11.44
C ASP A 90 17.35 5.59 10.22
N LEU A 91 16.24 5.94 9.54
CA LEU A 91 15.85 5.26 8.31
C LEU A 91 16.88 5.46 7.18
N ALA A 92 17.42 6.67 7.02
CA ALA A 92 18.42 6.95 6.01
C ALA A 92 19.73 6.18 6.26
N GLU A 93 20.15 6.02 7.51
CA GLU A 93 21.33 5.23 7.88
C GLU A 93 21.11 3.72 7.68
N ALA A 94 19.88 3.23 7.91
CA ALA A 94 19.53 1.84 7.70
C ALA A 94 19.40 1.44 6.22
N LEU A 95 19.26 2.42 5.32
CA LEU A 95 19.12 2.20 3.88
C LEU A 95 20.45 2.36 3.15
N SER A 96 21.00 1.25 2.67
CA SER A 96 22.31 1.23 2.01
C SER A 96 22.27 1.33 0.48
N SER A 97 21.12 1.04 -0.14
CA SER A 97 20.97 0.98 -1.60
C SER A 97 19.50 0.96 -2.04
N ARG A 98 19.25 1.12 -3.35
CA ARG A 98 17.95 0.81 -3.97
C ARG A 98 17.67 -0.68 -3.84
N PHE A 99 16.38 -1.02 -3.74
CA PHE A 99 15.86 -2.37 -3.61
C PHE A 99 16.46 -3.18 -2.45
N PRO A 100 16.54 -2.59 -1.23
CA PRO A 100 17.13 -3.21 -0.05
C PRO A 100 16.37 -4.48 0.34
N ASP A 101 17.02 -5.52 0.86
CA ASP A 101 16.30 -6.74 1.28
C ASP A 101 15.18 -6.39 2.29
N PRO A 102 13.90 -6.71 1.98
CA PRO A 102 12.78 -6.49 2.89
C PRO A 102 12.90 -7.24 4.23
N ARG A 103 13.79 -8.22 4.34
CA ARG A 103 14.09 -8.88 5.63
C ARG A 103 14.94 -8.03 6.56
N GLY A 104 15.50 -6.93 6.05
CA GLY A 104 16.27 -5.96 6.83
C GLY A 104 15.41 -5.16 7.80
N THR A 105 16.09 -4.39 8.66
CA THR A 105 15.44 -3.60 9.73
C THR A 105 14.71 -2.36 9.22
N TRP A 106 15.02 -1.87 8.01
CA TRP A 106 14.48 -0.61 7.47
C TRP A 106 12.94 -0.57 7.44
N ILE A 107 12.27 -1.71 7.21
CA ILE A 107 10.79 -1.77 7.23
C ILE A 107 10.22 -1.34 8.58
N ARG A 108 10.89 -1.70 9.67
CA ARG A 108 10.45 -1.33 11.03
C ARG A 108 10.62 0.15 11.30
N LEU A 109 11.54 0.81 10.61
CA LEU A 109 11.83 2.24 10.75
C LEU A 109 10.90 3.11 9.90
N ILE A 110 10.21 2.55 8.91
CA ILE A 110 9.28 3.32 8.06
C ILE A 110 8.22 4.05 8.89
N ASN A 111 7.62 3.39 9.89
CA ASN A 111 6.60 4.02 10.73
C ASN A 111 7.17 4.61 12.04
N ALA A 112 8.49 4.83 12.10
CA ALA A 112 9.20 5.34 13.29
C ALA A 112 8.82 4.56 14.57
N GLU A 113 8.43 5.25 15.65
CA GLU A 113 7.99 4.65 16.91
C GLU A 113 6.69 3.81 16.78
N GLY A 114 5.93 3.99 15.71
CA GLY A 114 4.76 3.18 15.39
C GLY A 114 3.53 3.45 16.26
N PRO A 115 2.46 2.65 16.07
CA PRO A 115 1.13 2.93 16.62
C PRO A 115 0.98 2.70 18.13
N THR A 116 1.94 2.02 18.76
CA THR A 116 1.92 1.77 20.22
C THR A 116 2.26 3.05 20.98
N ASP A 117 3.24 3.81 20.48
CA ASP A 117 3.74 5.02 21.13
C ASP A 117 3.01 6.28 20.64
N ASP A 118 2.60 6.31 19.36
CA ASP A 118 1.76 7.37 18.79
C ASP A 118 0.48 6.80 18.13
N PRO A 119 -0.72 7.01 18.71
CA PRO A 119 -1.96 6.51 18.14
C PRO A 119 -2.26 7.04 16.73
N PHE A 120 -1.72 8.21 16.35
CA PHE A 120 -1.90 8.78 15.00
C PHE A 120 -1.08 8.03 13.93
N ARG A 121 -0.21 7.10 14.33
CA ARG A 121 0.46 6.15 13.42
C ARG A 121 -0.31 4.85 13.20
N SER A 122 -1.48 4.69 13.83
CA SER A 122 -2.36 3.52 13.61
C SER A 122 -3.23 3.65 12.36
N THR A 123 -3.30 4.85 11.76
CA THR A 123 -4.22 5.14 10.64
C THR A 123 -3.57 5.88 9.47
N ASN A 124 -2.24 5.94 9.43
CA ASN A 124 -1.42 6.50 8.35
C ASN A 124 -1.00 5.47 7.27
N ALA A 125 -1.68 4.32 7.18
CA ALA A 125 -1.27 3.18 6.36
C ALA A 125 -0.92 3.53 4.90
N ILE A 126 -1.66 4.45 4.28
CA ILE A 126 -1.38 4.88 2.91
C ILE A 126 -0.04 5.61 2.79
N ASP A 127 0.32 6.42 3.78
CA ASP A 127 1.62 7.11 3.79
C ASP A 127 2.76 6.13 4.10
N CYS A 128 2.54 5.15 4.98
CA CYS A 128 3.48 4.03 5.16
C CYS A 128 3.74 3.31 3.83
N ALA A 129 2.70 3.03 3.05
CA ALA A 129 2.84 2.32 1.80
C ALA A 129 3.60 3.11 0.73
N LEU A 130 3.41 4.44 0.68
CA LEU A 130 4.17 5.32 -0.20
C LEU A 130 5.62 5.50 0.27
N SER A 131 5.85 5.58 1.59
CA SER A 131 7.18 5.61 2.19
C SER A 131 7.99 4.35 1.88
N VAL A 132 7.35 3.18 1.86
CA VAL A 132 7.96 1.93 1.38
C VAL A 132 8.36 2.06 -0.08
N MET A 133 7.49 2.59 -0.96
CA MET A 133 7.82 2.78 -2.38
C MET A 133 9.04 3.71 -2.54
N SER A 134 9.04 4.88 -1.88
CA SER A 134 10.17 5.82 -1.92
C SER A 134 11.47 5.16 -1.45
N SER A 135 11.43 4.50 -0.30
CA SER A 135 12.60 3.86 0.31
C SER A 135 13.09 2.65 -0.49
N TRP A 136 12.17 1.89 -1.08
CA TRP A 136 12.48 0.78 -1.99
C TRP A 136 13.24 1.27 -3.23
N HIS A 137 12.87 2.43 -3.75
CA HIS A 137 13.63 3.13 -4.79
C HIS A 137 14.68 4.08 -4.19
N GLY A 138 15.32 3.72 -3.08
CA GLY A 138 16.52 4.39 -2.58
C GLY A 138 16.38 5.83 -2.09
N GLU A 139 15.17 6.36 -1.96
CA GLU A 139 14.90 7.63 -1.31
C GLU A 139 14.25 7.39 0.06
N PRO A 140 15.06 7.30 1.14
CA PRO A 140 14.57 7.01 2.48
C PRO A 140 13.59 8.09 2.94
N VAL A 141 12.34 7.73 3.22
CA VAL A 141 11.34 8.68 3.74
C VAL A 141 10.50 8.02 4.82
N VAL A 142 10.58 8.53 6.05
CA VAL A 142 9.73 8.07 7.16
C VAL A 142 8.29 8.45 6.91
N ALA A 143 7.37 7.54 7.21
CA ALA A 143 5.94 7.76 7.14
C ALA A 143 5.51 8.81 8.17
N ALA A 144 4.72 9.77 7.71
CA ALA A 144 4.11 10.76 8.56
C ALA A 144 2.96 10.14 9.36
N ALA A 145 2.87 10.49 10.65
CA ALA A 145 1.67 10.23 11.43
C ALA A 145 0.49 11.06 10.87
N ARG A 146 -0.74 10.66 11.22
CA ARG A 146 -1.91 11.52 10.99
C ARG A 146 -1.75 12.83 11.75
N GLN A 147 -2.27 13.93 11.20
CA GLN A 147 -2.35 15.18 11.94
C GLN A 147 -3.14 14.94 13.24
N PRO A 148 -2.60 15.30 14.42
CA PRO A 148 -3.31 15.11 15.68
C PRO A 148 -4.62 15.86 15.69
N GLU A 149 -5.71 15.10 15.79
CA GLU A 149 -7.08 15.59 15.85
C GLU A 149 -7.80 14.85 16.97
N TYR A 150 -8.63 15.58 17.72
CA TYR A 150 -9.33 15.05 18.88
C TYR A 150 -10.81 15.38 18.77
N ASP A 151 -11.65 14.44 19.21
CA ASP A 151 -13.09 14.66 19.28
C ASP A 151 -13.48 15.56 20.47
N ARG A 152 -14.79 15.82 20.61
CA ARG A 152 -15.34 16.69 21.66
C ARG A 152 -15.07 16.21 23.10
N VAL A 153 -14.68 14.95 23.30
CA VAL A 153 -14.35 14.39 24.61
C VAL A 153 -12.84 14.17 24.78
N GLY A 154 -12.02 14.68 23.85
CA GLY A 154 -10.56 14.60 23.90
C GLY A 154 -10.00 13.26 23.44
N LYS A 155 -10.79 12.42 22.77
CA LYS A 155 -10.29 11.14 22.22
C LYS A 155 -9.65 11.38 20.84
N PRO A 156 -8.51 10.73 20.52
CA PRO A 156 -7.93 10.80 19.18
C PRO A 156 -8.92 10.39 18.09
N VAL A 157 -8.97 11.17 17.01
CA VAL A 157 -9.71 10.84 15.79
C VAL A 157 -8.83 9.92 14.94
N LEU A 158 -9.22 8.65 14.87
CA LEU A 158 -8.47 7.60 14.16
C LEU A 158 -9.06 7.33 12.78
N SER A 159 -9.25 8.38 11.99
CA SER A 159 -9.59 8.24 10.57
C SER A 159 -8.32 8.23 9.72
N GLY A 160 -8.37 7.47 8.62
CA GLY A 160 -7.33 7.53 7.59
C GLY A 160 -7.21 8.91 6.94
N GLU A 161 -6.23 9.05 6.07
CA GLU A 161 -6.00 10.31 5.36
C GLU A 161 -7.15 10.74 4.47
N ALA A 162 -7.61 11.98 4.68
CA ALA A 162 -8.58 12.61 3.81
C ALA A 162 -7.98 12.80 2.43
N GLY A 163 -8.55 12.12 1.42
CA GLY A 163 -8.01 12.14 0.06
C GLY A 163 -6.73 11.32 -0.13
N GLY A 164 -6.32 10.48 0.83
CA GLY A 164 -5.07 9.73 0.75
C GLY A 164 -4.94 8.84 -0.48
N VAL A 165 -6.04 8.24 -0.96
CA VAL A 165 -6.05 7.46 -2.21
C VAL A 165 -5.72 8.35 -3.41
N ALA A 166 -6.37 9.52 -3.51
CA ALA A 166 -6.13 10.45 -4.62
C ALA A 166 -4.68 10.96 -4.61
N ARG A 167 -4.12 11.25 -3.42
CA ARG A 167 -2.70 11.60 -3.29
C ARG A 167 -1.79 10.46 -3.74
N ALA A 168 -2.07 9.23 -3.32
CA ALA A 168 -1.31 8.05 -3.72
C ALA A 168 -1.34 7.86 -5.24
N GLU A 169 -2.51 7.95 -5.87
CA GLU A 169 -2.63 7.84 -7.33
C GLU A 169 -1.88 8.95 -8.07
N GLN A 170 -1.94 10.19 -7.55
CA GLN A 170 -1.21 11.32 -8.11
C GLN A 170 0.31 11.12 -8.01
N TRP A 171 0.80 10.66 -6.86
CA TRP A 171 2.23 10.45 -6.63
C TRP A 171 2.77 9.23 -7.41
N LEU A 172 2.01 8.14 -7.46
CA LEU A 172 2.34 6.95 -8.26
C LEU A 172 2.20 7.22 -9.77
N GLY A 173 1.43 8.24 -10.18
CA GLY A 173 1.10 8.51 -11.58
C GLY A 173 0.08 7.54 -12.18
N HIS A 174 -0.63 6.78 -11.33
CA HIS A 174 -1.34 5.56 -11.70
C HIS A 174 -2.55 5.35 -10.79
N ARG A 175 -3.71 4.98 -11.35
CA ARG A 175 -4.93 4.69 -10.58
C ARG A 175 -4.95 3.28 -9.98
N PHE A 176 -5.57 3.11 -8.83
CA PHE A 176 -5.81 1.78 -8.28
C PHE A 176 -6.77 0.99 -9.16
N GLU A 177 -6.42 -0.25 -9.47
CA GLU A 177 -7.30 -1.20 -10.17
C GLU A 177 -7.84 -2.23 -9.19
N TYR A 178 -9.07 -2.70 -9.40
CA TYR A 178 -9.63 -3.80 -8.62
C TYR A 178 -9.15 -5.15 -9.17
N VAL A 179 -8.50 -5.94 -8.31
CA VAL A 179 -7.92 -7.24 -8.69
C VAL A 179 -8.83 -8.40 -8.33
N GLY A 180 -9.69 -8.23 -7.31
CA GLY A 180 -10.60 -9.28 -6.86
C GLY A 180 -10.79 -9.30 -5.34
N GLN A 181 -11.19 -10.46 -4.84
CA GLN A 181 -11.49 -10.69 -3.41
C GLN A 181 -10.71 -11.88 -2.87
N GLY A 182 -10.44 -11.85 -1.56
CA GLY A 182 -9.76 -12.91 -0.85
C GLY A 182 -8.40 -13.29 -1.41
N ARG A 183 -7.92 -14.49 -1.03
CA ARG A 183 -6.55 -14.95 -1.30
C ARG A 183 -6.19 -15.03 -2.79
N ARG A 184 -7.16 -15.29 -3.68
CA ARG A 184 -6.90 -15.43 -5.13
C ARG A 184 -6.36 -14.15 -5.76
N ALA A 185 -6.80 -12.98 -5.28
CA ALA A 185 -6.33 -11.70 -5.80
C ALA A 185 -4.82 -11.50 -5.59
N TYR A 186 -4.27 -11.98 -4.46
CA TYR A 186 -2.82 -11.90 -4.20
C TYR A 186 -2.00 -12.78 -5.15
N GLY A 187 -2.55 -13.91 -5.62
CA GLY A 187 -1.90 -14.73 -6.63
C GLY A 187 -1.69 -13.98 -7.95
N VAL A 188 -2.68 -13.17 -8.36
CA VAL A 188 -2.59 -12.31 -9.55
C VAL A 188 -1.53 -11.23 -9.37
N VAL A 189 -1.55 -10.51 -8.24
CA VAL A 189 -0.55 -9.47 -7.92
C VAL A 189 0.86 -10.06 -7.90
N ALA A 190 1.05 -11.19 -7.20
CA ALA A 190 2.35 -11.83 -7.11
C ALA A 190 2.84 -12.37 -8.47
N GLY A 191 1.92 -12.82 -9.34
CA GLY A 191 2.23 -13.19 -10.72
C GLY A 191 2.82 -12.01 -11.50
N ARG A 192 2.14 -10.85 -11.49
CA ARG A 192 2.61 -9.64 -12.16
C ARG A 192 3.97 -9.16 -11.64
N LEU A 193 4.15 -9.13 -10.31
CA LEU A 193 5.44 -8.78 -9.69
C LEU A 193 6.56 -9.72 -10.12
N ARG A 194 6.33 -11.04 -10.14
CA ARG A 194 7.33 -12.02 -10.60
C ARG A 194 7.70 -11.80 -12.07
N SER A 195 6.71 -11.61 -12.93
CA SER A 195 6.91 -11.35 -14.36
C SER A 195 7.70 -10.07 -14.62
N ALA A 196 7.47 -9.02 -13.82
CA ALA A 196 8.19 -7.75 -13.92
C ALA A 196 9.63 -7.80 -13.36
N GLY A 197 9.96 -8.83 -12.57
CA GLY A 197 11.31 -9.05 -12.06
C GLY A 197 11.72 -8.13 -10.91
N HIS A 198 12.99 -8.24 -10.51
CA HIS A 198 13.50 -7.54 -9.34
C HIS A 198 13.38 -6.01 -9.45
N GLY A 199 12.92 -5.39 -8.35
CA GLY A 199 12.67 -3.96 -8.26
C GLY A 199 11.21 -3.60 -8.56
N ALA A 200 10.42 -4.51 -9.12
CA ALA A 200 8.97 -4.33 -9.21
C ALA A 200 8.34 -4.26 -7.82
N ALA A 201 7.33 -3.41 -7.67
CA ALA A 201 6.67 -3.16 -6.41
C ALA A 201 5.21 -2.79 -6.62
N THR A 202 4.40 -2.92 -5.56
CA THR A 202 3.01 -2.52 -5.60
C THR A 202 2.60 -1.82 -4.32
N VAL A 203 1.68 -0.87 -4.46
CA VAL A 203 0.83 -0.41 -3.36
C VAL A 203 -0.50 -1.16 -3.48
N LEU A 204 -0.90 -1.85 -2.42
CA LEU A 204 -2.19 -2.49 -2.29
C LEU A 204 -3.08 -1.72 -1.34
N ILE A 205 -4.39 -1.74 -1.59
CA ILE A 205 -5.43 -1.38 -0.63
C ILE A 205 -6.37 -2.57 -0.49
N THR A 206 -6.57 -3.02 0.74
CA THR A 206 -7.52 -4.08 1.07
C THR A 206 -8.73 -3.52 1.79
N ARG A 207 -9.89 -4.15 1.59
CA ARG A 207 -11.15 -3.80 2.27
C ARG A 207 -11.66 -4.99 3.07
N TRP A 208 -12.08 -4.76 4.31
CA TRP A 208 -12.64 -5.83 5.15
C TRP A 208 -14.16 -5.91 5.07
N PRO A 209 -14.77 -7.06 5.38
CA PRO A 209 -16.24 -7.21 5.40
C PRO A 209 -16.94 -6.28 6.40
N GLN A 210 -16.32 -6.02 7.54
CA GLN A 210 -16.88 -5.17 8.61
C GLN A 210 -16.68 -3.67 8.35
N GLY A 211 -16.12 -3.30 7.20
CA GLY A 211 -15.72 -1.93 6.89
C GLY A 211 -14.25 -1.66 7.23
N GLY A 212 -13.77 -0.49 6.80
CA GLY A 212 -12.37 -0.12 6.87
C GLY A 212 -11.53 -0.67 5.71
N SER A 213 -10.34 -0.12 5.60
CA SER A 213 -9.36 -0.48 4.58
C SER A 213 -7.95 -0.34 5.10
N HIS A 214 -7.02 -1.09 4.52
CA HIS A 214 -5.62 -1.03 4.88
C HIS A 214 -4.72 -0.98 3.66
N ALA A 215 -3.73 -0.08 3.69
CA ALA A 215 -2.77 0.13 2.62
C ALA A 215 -1.40 -0.42 3.02
N TRP A 216 -0.74 -1.08 2.08
CA TRP A 216 0.45 -1.90 2.33
C TRP A 216 1.09 -2.28 0.98
N ASN A 217 2.18 -3.07 0.98
CA ASN A 217 2.97 -3.31 -0.22
C ASN A 217 3.27 -4.78 -0.47
N ALA A 218 3.70 -5.05 -1.69
CA ALA A 218 4.53 -6.20 -2.00
C ALA A 218 5.62 -5.79 -2.99
N VAL A 219 6.77 -6.45 -2.93
CA VAL A 219 7.92 -6.16 -3.79
C VAL A 219 8.50 -7.46 -4.33
N ASN A 220 9.12 -7.38 -5.51
CA ASN A 220 9.95 -8.45 -6.05
C ASN A 220 11.42 -8.20 -5.66
N SER A 221 11.88 -8.96 -4.66
CA SER A 221 13.29 -8.97 -4.25
C SER A 221 13.98 -10.21 -4.83
N LEU A 222 14.83 -10.00 -5.84
CA LEU A 222 15.63 -11.05 -6.47
C LEU A 222 14.81 -12.28 -6.95
N GLY A 223 13.60 -12.06 -7.45
CA GLY A 223 12.70 -13.10 -7.96
C GLY A 223 11.67 -13.61 -6.94
N GLU A 224 11.80 -13.22 -5.68
CA GLU A 224 10.87 -13.57 -4.61
C GLU A 224 9.91 -12.43 -4.31
N VAL A 225 8.62 -12.74 -4.16
CA VAL A 225 7.61 -11.75 -3.78
C VAL A 225 7.51 -11.70 -2.26
N LEU A 226 7.81 -10.54 -1.69
CA LEU A 226 7.74 -10.28 -0.26
C LEU A 226 6.65 -9.25 0.01
N TRP A 227 5.80 -9.57 0.98
CA TRP A 227 4.70 -8.73 1.41
C TRP A 227 5.14 -7.87 2.59
N ILE A 228 4.84 -6.58 2.54
CA ILE A 228 5.32 -5.60 3.51
C ILE A 228 4.13 -4.84 4.08
N ASP A 229 3.98 -4.89 5.39
CA ASP A 229 3.13 -4.00 6.16
C ASP A 229 4.01 -3.13 7.05
N ALA A 230 4.44 -2.01 6.50
CA ALA A 230 5.30 -1.07 7.19
C ALA A 230 4.61 -0.32 8.33
N GLN A 231 3.27 -0.19 8.31
CA GLN A 231 2.56 0.38 9.46
C GLN A 231 2.76 -0.48 10.71
N ARG A 232 2.83 -1.81 10.52
CA ARG A 232 3.11 -2.80 11.57
C ARG A 232 4.59 -3.16 11.71
N GLY A 233 5.48 -2.60 10.88
CA GLY A 233 6.89 -2.98 10.81
C GLY A 233 7.09 -4.47 10.46
N HIS A 234 6.20 -5.06 9.68
CA HIS A 234 6.14 -6.49 9.43
C HIS A 234 6.37 -6.82 7.95
N MET A 235 7.08 -7.92 7.70
CA MET A 235 7.19 -8.55 6.39
C MET A 235 6.72 -10.00 6.47
N ALA A 236 6.15 -10.51 5.38
CA ALA A 236 5.76 -11.91 5.26
C ALA A 236 6.06 -12.46 3.85
N ILE A 237 6.29 -13.78 3.77
CA ILE A 237 6.42 -14.50 2.49
C ILE A 237 5.05 -14.84 1.89
N GLU A 238 4.02 -14.91 2.72
CA GLU A 238 2.61 -15.09 2.33
C GLU A 238 1.83 -13.82 2.65
N PRO A 239 0.77 -13.48 1.89
CA PRO A 239 -0.03 -12.29 2.16
C PRO A 239 -0.78 -12.42 3.51
N PRO A 240 -0.57 -11.51 4.48
CA PRO A 240 -1.14 -11.57 5.83
C PRO A 240 -2.66 -11.34 5.92
N TYR A 241 -3.35 -10.90 4.86
CA TYR A 241 -4.74 -10.44 4.92
C TYR A 241 -5.71 -11.28 4.08
N GLU A 242 -6.15 -12.43 4.58
CA GLU A 242 -6.88 -13.40 3.74
C GLU A 242 -8.38 -13.10 3.56
N ASN A 243 -9.03 -12.54 4.58
CA ASN A 243 -10.48 -12.34 4.63
C ASN A 243 -10.85 -10.91 4.23
N VAL A 244 -10.70 -10.60 2.93
CA VAL A 244 -10.95 -9.27 2.36
C VAL A 244 -12.04 -9.30 1.29
N THR A 245 -12.91 -8.29 1.27
CA THR A 245 -13.98 -8.09 0.28
C THR A 245 -13.53 -7.32 -0.95
N GLY A 246 -12.27 -6.91 -0.99
CA GLY A 246 -11.67 -6.27 -2.15
C GLY A 246 -10.17 -6.08 -1.97
N VAL A 247 -9.45 -6.30 -3.05
CA VAL A 247 -8.03 -6.00 -3.22
C VAL A 247 -7.92 -5.06 -4.41
N PHE A 248 -7.34 -3.90 -4.15
CA PHE A 248 -7.02 -2.91 -5.16
C PHE A 248 -5.51 -2.74 -5.20
N CYS A 249 -4.93 -2.49 -6.37
CA CYS A 249 -3.49 -2.26 -6.45
C CYS A 249 -3.07 -1.30 -7.54
N VAL A 250 -1.84 -0.80 -7.40
CA VAL A 250 -1.02 -0.26 -8.49
C VAL A 250 0.23 -1.12 -8.52
N VAL A 251 0.43 -1.93 -9.55
CA VAL A 251 1.66 -2.73 -9.72
C VAL A 251 2.56 -2.02 -10.71
N LEU A 252 3.79 -1.74 -10.29
CA LEU A 252 4.79 -1.06 -11.10
C LEU A 252 6.01 -1.96 -11.28
N ASP A 253 6.58 -1.96 -12.48
CA ASP A 253 7.95 -2.44 -12.67
C ASP A 253 8.96 -1.47 -12.05
N ARG A 254 10.24 -1.85 -12.08
CA ARG A 254 11.32 -1.02 -11.51
C ARG A 254 11.46 0.37 -12.16
N ALA A 255 10.88 0.53 -13.34
CA ALA A 255 10.95 1.72 -14.17
C ALA A 255 9.71 2.63 -14.00
N GLY A 256 8.79 2.25 -13.10
CA GLY A 256 7.55 2.98 -12.81
C GLY A 256 6.44 2.76 -13.83
N GLN A 257 6.57 1.76 -14.71
CA GLN A 257 5.54 1.41 -15.67
C GLN A 257 4.58 0.39 -15.07
N ARG A 258 3.29 0.51 -15.40
CA ARG A 258 2.28 -0.44 -14.92
C ARG A 258 2.44 -1.81 -15.59
N VAL A 259 2.22 -2.87 -14.81
CA VAL A 259 2.25 -4.28 -15.22
C VAL A 259 1.08 -5.10 -14.69
#